data_AF-A0A086APV1-F1
#
_entry.id   AF-A0A086APV1-F1
#
_cell.length_a   1.000
_cell.length_b   1.000
_cell.length_c   1.000
_cell.angle_alpha   90.00
_cell.angle_beta   90.00
_cell.angle_gamma   90.00
#
_symmetry.space_group_name_H-M   'P 1'
#
loop_
_entity.id
_entity.type
_entity.pdbx_description
1 polymer ?
#
loop_
_entity_poly.entity_id
_entity_poly.type
_entity_poly.pdbx_seq_one_letter_code
_entity_poly.pdbx_strand_id
1 'polypeptide(L)'
;MKTTLTVVLASVFSNAAFGQIGINTAVPIASLDIVAKRSDGSTAEGVLPPRLSGDEIKAADLQYTERHAGTIIYASAAVRVPSSKTVNITATGLYYYDGKMWQRMLQGDPKKLHPQSAGDIKNSVQPSDHNGWYLLNGRSVSSLPLPAQNSAAGLGFTTSLPDAADRVLKTRNGAELLGSHGGNNTMTITRSNLPDINLTGVVSGTAESAGAHTHGSGEGGFLLGGTDVGNNGSGHYQGNNDISSWGGVGLMSSTATSGAHIHALSGIATVPTGGMGASMDNRSAYLVVNTFIYLGE
;
A
#
# COMPACT_ATOMS: atom_id res chain seq x y z
N MET A 1 -69.17 -62.66 -0.27
CA MET A 1 -68.96 -61.31 0.31
C MET A 1 -67.69 -61.21 1.14
N LYS A 2 -67.41 -62.14 2.08
CA LYS A 2 -66.18 -62.07 2.90
C LYS A 2 -64.87 -62.15 2.09
N THR A 3 -64.78 -63.05 1.11
CA THR A 3 -63.60 -63.22 0.24
C THR A 3 -63.39 -62.06 -0.74
N THR A 4 -64.47 -61.49 -1.26
CA THR A 4 -64.42 -60.32 -2.16
C THR A 4 -63.92 -59.07 -1.43
N LEU A 5 -64.31 -58.89 -0.16
CA LEU A 5 -63.87 -57.77 0.67
C LEU A 5 -62.37 -57.87 1.00
N THR A 6 -61.83 -59.08 1.23
CA THR A 6 -60.40 -59.28 1.51
C THR A 6 -59.50 -58.96 0.30
N VAL A 7 -59.95 -59.31 -0.91
CA VAL A 7 -59.20 -59.06 -2.16
C VAL A 7 -59.21 -57.57 -2.54
N VAL A 8 -60.34 -56.88 -2.33
CA VAL A 8 -60.43 -55.42 -2.53
C VAL A 8 -59.59 -54.67 -1.49
N LEU A 9 -59.58 -55.13 -0.23
CA LEU A 9 -58.77 -54.49 0.81
C LEU A 9 -57.26 -54.67 0.53
N ALA A 10 -56.82 -55.86 0.10
CA ALA A 10 -55.42 -56.12 -0.25
C ALA A 10 -54.91 -55.31 -1.46
N SER A 11 -55.78 -54.97 -2.41
CA SER A 11 -55.44 -54.17 -3.61
C SER A 11 -55.47 -52.66 -3.39
N VAL A 12 -56.15 -52.18 -2.34
CA VAL A 12 -56.11 -50.75 -1.95
C VAL A 12 -54.86 -50.45 -1.10
N PHE A 13 -54.37 -51.41 -0.31
CA PHE A 13 -53.12 -51.26 0.47
C PHE A 13 -51.83 -51.35 -0.36
N SER A 14 -51.86 -51.78 -1.62
CA SER A 14 -50.66 -51.90 -2.47
C SER A 14 -50.19 -50.58 -3.10
N ASN A 15 -50.88 -49.45 -2.89
CA ASN A 15 -50.59 -48.17 -3.55
C ASN A 15 -49.70 -47.20 -2.72
N ALA A 16 -49.09 -47.66 -1.63
CA ALA A 16 -48.13 -46.87 -0.85
C ALA A 16 -46.68 -47.36 -1.00
N ALA A 17 -46.33 -47.94 -2.16
CA ALA A 17 -44.95 -48.25 -2.48
C ALA A 17 -44.21 -46.97 -2.91
N PHE A 18 -43.54 -46.35 -1.95
CA PHE A 18 -42.53 -45.33 -2.18
C PHE A 18 -41.46 -45.86 -3.15
N GLY A 19 -41.19 -45.14 -4.25
CA GLY A 19 -40.22 -45.55 -5.29
C GLY A 19 -38.75 -45.42 -4.88
N GLN A 20 -38.47 -45.07 -3.63
CA GLN A 20 -37.13 -44.94 -3.07
C GLN A 20 -36.45 -46.30 -2.91
N ILE A 21 -35.17 -46.38 -3.27
CA ILE A 21 -34.33 -47.57 -3.09
C ILE A 21 -33.42 -47.36 -1.88
N GLY A 22 -33.61 -48.20 -0.85
CA GLY A 22 -32.69 -48.28 0.29
C GLY A 22 -31.74 -49.47 0.16
N ILE A 23 -30.43 -49.24 0.32
CA ILE A 23 -29.42 -50.30 0.46
C ILE A 23 -28.91 -50.26 1.91
N ASN A 24 -29.08 -51.38 2.62
CA ASN A 24 -28.80 -51.51 4.06
C ASN A 24 -29.63 -50.57 4.98
N THR A 25 -30.71 -49.96 4.49
CA THR A 25 -31.67 -49.18 5.29
C THR A 25 -33.11 -49.50 4.88
N ALA A 26 -34.01 -49.65 5.84
CA ALA A 26 -35.44 -49.89 5.59
C ALA A 26 -36.26 -48.58 5.48
N VAL A 27 -35.66 -47.44 5.85
CA VAL A 27 -36.31 -46.12 5.83
C VAL A 27 -35.41 -45.16 5.04
N PRO A 28 -35.41 -45.24 3.69
CA PRO A 28 -34.56 -44.39 2.86
C PRO A 28 -35.00 -42.92 2.96
N ILE A 29 -34.03 -42.01 3.14
CA ILE A 29 -34.29 -40.55 3.21
C ILE A 29 -34.06 -39.83 1.88
N ALA A 30 -33.67 -40.56 0.83
CA ALA A 30 -33.46 -40.05 -0.52
C ALA A 30 -33.98 -41.05 -1.56
N SER A 31 -33.99 -40.67 -2.84
CA SER A 31 -34.40 -41.58 -3.93
C SER A 31 -33.52 -42.84 -4.01
N LEU A 32 -32.23 -42.70 -3.72
CA LEU A 32 -31.30 -43.79 -3.45
C LEU A 32 -30.57 -43.45 -2.14
N ASP A 33 -30.75 -44.28 -1.12
CA ASP A 33 -30.10 -44.13 0.18
C ASP A 33 -29.27 -45.38 0.48
N ILE A 34 -27.97 -45.18 0.75
CA ILE A 34 -27.00 -46.26 0.96
C ILE A 34 -26.34 -46.05 2.32
N VAL A 35 -26.64 -46.94 3.26
CA VAL A 35 -26.04 -46.93 4.60
C VAL A 35 -24.93 -47.98 4.68
N ALA A 36 -23.87 -47.66 5.41
CA ALA A 36 -22.78 -48.61 5.65
C ALA A 36 -23.29 -49.87 6.37
N LYS A 37 -22.89 -51.05 5.91
CA LYS A 37 -23.24 -52.30 6.59
C LYS A 37 -22.53 -52.42 7.94
N ARG A 38 -21.28 -51.95 8.03
CA ARG A 38 -20.52 -51.81 9.27
C ARG A 38 -19.79 -50.49 9.32
N SER A 39 -19.66 -49.91 10.51
CA SER A 39 -18.95 -48.65 10.76
C SER A 39 -17.65 -48.84 11.56
N ASP A 40 -17.18 -50.08 11.70
CA ASP A 40 -15.99 -50.46 12.47
C ASP A 40 -14.74 -50.69 11.60
N GLY A 41 -14.84 -50.45 10.29
CA GLY A 41 -13.75 -50.62 9.34
C GLY A 41 -13.44 -52.07 8.94
N SER A 42 -14.26 -53.05 9.36
CA SER A 42 -14.05 -54.46 9.00
C SER A 42 -14.50 -54.84 7.57
N THR A 43 -15.21 -53.93 6.89
CA THR A 43 -15.68 -54.10 5.50
C THR A 43 -15.38 -52.84 4.68
N ALA A 44 -15.09 -53.04 3.39
CA ALA A 44 -15.01 -51.92 2.44
C ALA A 44 -16.43 -51.46 2.11
N GLU A 45 -16.78 -50.25 2.55
CA GLU A 45 -18.07 -49.62 2.29
C GLU A 45 -17.93 -48.58 1.16
N GLY A 46 -18.97 -48.43 0.34
CA GLY A 46 -19.01 -47.39 -0.70
C GLY A 46 -19.78 -47.80 -1.95
N VAL A 47 -19.78 -46.90 -2.94
CA VAL A 47 -20.32 -47.15 -4.28
C VAL A 47 -19.15 -47.31 -5.23
N LEU A 48 -19.07 -48.45 -5.91
CA LEU A 48 -18.05 -48.71 -6.92
C LEU A 48 -18.61 -48.37 -8.32
N PRO A 49 -18.31 -47.21 -8.91
CA PRO A 49 -18.79 -46.86 -10.25
C PRO A 49 -18.11 -47.73 -11.32
N PRO A 50 -18.63 -47.76 -12.56
CA PRO A 50 -17.95 -48.38 -13.69
C PRO A 50 -16.52 -47.85 -13.83
N ARG A 51 -15.58 -48.75 -14.11
CA ARG A 51 -14.15 -48.43 -14.30
C ARG A 51 -13.77 -48.73 -15.74
N LEU A 52 -13.36 -47.69 -16.46
CA LEU A 52 -12.99 -47.76 -17.88
C LEU A 52 -11.71 -46.97 -18.10
N SER A 53 -10.87 -47.36 -19.05
CA SER A 53 -9.77 -46.51 -19.52
C SER A 53 -10.32 -45.28 -20.26
N GLY A 54 -9.53 -44.21 -20.33
CA GLY A 54 -9.92 -43.02 -21.10
C GLY A 54 -10.27 -43.35 -22.55
N ASP A 55 -9.52 -44.26 -23.19
CA ASP A 55 -9.77 -44.69 -24.57
C ASP A 55 -11.10 -45.45 -24.71
N GLU A 56 -11.49 -46.28 -23.73
CA GLU A 56 -12.80 -46.96 -23.70
C GLU A 56 -13.95 -45.98 -23.49
N ILE A 57 -13.77 -44.96 -22.65
CA ILE A 57 -14.76 -43.88 -22.47
C ILE A 57 -14.95 -43.11 -23.78
N LYS A 58 -13.85 -42.77 -24.46
CA LYS A 58 -13.88 -42.09 -25.77
C LYS A 58 -14.55 -42.96 -26.84
N ALA A 59 -14.30 -44.26 -26.85
CA ALA A 59 -14.94 -45.17 -27.82
C ALA A 59 -16.49 -45.13 -27.71
N ALA A 60 -17.03 -44.78 -26.55
CA ALA A 60 -18.45 -44.61 -26.30
C ALA A 60 -18.98 -43.17 -26.53
N ASP A 61 -18.22 -42.26 -27.14
CA ASP A 61 -18.60 -40.85 -27.34
C ASP A 61 -19.99 -40.66 -27.98
N LEU A 62 -20.38 -41.55 -28.91
CA LEU A 62 -21.68 -41.51 -29.58
C LEU A 62 -22.85 -41.91 -28.67
N GLN A 63 -22.59 -42.66 -27.60
CA GLN A 63 -23.61 -43.10 -26.65
C GLN A 63 -23.94 -42.01 -25.62
N TYR A 64 -22.97 -41.15 -25.30
CA TYR A 64 -23.15 -40.05 -24.35
C TYR A 64 -23.85 -38.85 -25.00
N THR A 65 -25.18 -38.84 -24.92
CA THR A 65 -26.03 -37.67 -25.21
C THR A 65 -26.26 -36.78 -23.98
N GLU A 66 -26.86 -35.60 -24.15
CA GLU A 66 -27.18 -34.66 -23.07
C GLU A 66 -28.03 -35.28 -21.94
N ARG A 67 -28.83 -36.32 -22.24
CA ARG A 67 -29.65 -37.03 -21.26
C ARG A 67 -28.86 -37.83 -20.23
N HIS A 68 -27.58 -38.08 -20.48
CA HIS A 68 -26.69 -38.80 -19.58
C HIS A 68 -25.90 -37.87 -18.65
N ALA A 69 -26.23 -36.57 -18.61
CA ALA A 69 -25.65 -35.65 -17.65
C ALA A 69 -25.81 -36.19 -16.21
N GLY A 70 -24.72 -36.19 -15.44
CA GLY A 70 -24.65 -36.78 -14.10
C GLY A 70 -24.16 -38.23 -14.07
N THR A 71 -23.85 -38.85 -15.21
CA THR A 71 -23.23 -40.19 -15.22
C THR A 71 -21.84 -40.13 -14.58
N ILE A 72 -21.54 -41.01 -13.63
CA ILE A 72 -20.26 -41.08 -12.93
C ILE A 72 -19.49 -42.33 -13.36
N ILE A 73 -18.21 -42.15 -13.71
CA ILE A 73 -17.28 -43.22 -14.10
C ILE A 73 -15.92 -42.94 -13.46
N TYR A 74 -15.20 -44.00 -13.13
CA TYR A 74 -13.79 -43.90 -12.79
C TYR A 74 -12.94 -44.21 -14.02
N ALA A 75 -12.17 -43.23 -14.48
CA ALA A 75 -11.20 -43.42 -15.55
C ALA A 75 -9.94 -44.07 -14.96
N SER A 76 -9.55 -45.25 -15.45
CA SER A 76 -8.34 -45.96 -15.00
C SER A 76 -7.06 -45.43 -15.63
N ALA A 77 -7.15 -44.72 -16.76
CA ALA A 77 -6.04 -44.10 -17.48
C ALA A 77 -6.51 -42.88 -18.29
N ALA A 78 -5.59 -42.03 -18.73
CA ALA A 78 -5.86 -40.89 -19.61
C ALA A 78 -6.30 -41.34 -21.02
N VAL A 79 -6.99 -40.46 -21.74
CA VAL A 79 -7.27 -40.64 -23.17
C VAL A 79 -6.02 -40.28 -23.97
N ARG A 80 -5.58 -41.14 -24.89
CA ARG A 80 -4.35 -40.85 -25.68
C ARG A 80 -4.56 -39.77 -26.73
N VAL A 81 -5.71 -39.81 -27.41
CA VAL A 81 -6.09 -38.83 -28.44
C VAL A 81 -7.50 -38.32 -28.11
N PRO A 82 -7.64 -37.22 -27.37
CA PRO A 82 -8.94 -36.79 -26.89
C PRO A 82 -9.88 -36.29 -27.98
N SER A 83 -11.19 -36.48 -27.80
CA SER A 83 -12.24 -35.76 -28.53
C SER A 83 -12.65 -34.50 -27.77
N SER A 84 -13.60 -33.73 -28.31
CA SER A 84 -14.21 -32.62 -27.58
C SER A 84 -14.92 -33.08 -26.30
N LYS A 85 -15.46 -34.30 -26.26
CA LYS A 85 -16.13 -34.85 -25.07
C LYS A 85 -15.15 -35.35 -24.02
N THR A 86 -14.00 -35.88 -24.42
CA THR A 86 -13.04 -36.51 -23.50
C THR A 86 -11.77 -35.71 -23.24
N VAL A 87 -11.70 -34.46 -23.72
CA VAL A 87 -10.53 -33.56 -23.61
C VAL A 87 -9.99 -33.42 -22.18
N ASN A 88 -10.87 -33.54 -21.18
CA ASN A 88 -10.51 -33.37 -19.78
C ASN A 88 -10.09 -34.66 -19.06
N ILE A 89 -10.17 -35.84 -19.70
CA ILE A 89 -9.74 -37.11 -19.11
C ILE A 89 -8.23 -37.30 -19.33
N THR A 90 -7.44 -36.52 -18.59
CA THR A 90 -5.98 -36.46 -18.75
C THR A 90 -5.21 -37.34 -17.76
N ALA A 91 -5.91 -37.94 -16.79
CA ALA A 91 -5.32 -38.82 -15.79
C ALA A 91 -6.38 -39.74 -15.18
N THR A 92 -5.92 -40.78 -14.48
CA THR A 92 -6.75 -41.64 -13.63
C THR A 92 -7.53 -40.81 -12.61
N GLY A 93 -8.81 -41.11 -12.41
CA GLY A 93 -9.64 -40.41 -11.44
C GLY A 93 -11.15 -40.61 -11.64
N LEU A 94 -11.95 -40.00 -10.77
CA LEU A 94 -13.40 -40.00 -10.88
C LEU A 94 -13.85 -38.86 -11.79
N TYR A 95 -14.76 -39.14 -12.72
CA TYR A 95 -15.31 -38.19 -13.69
C TYR A 95 -16.84 -38.27 -13.71
N TYR A 96 -17.48 -37.14 -13.98
CA TYR A 96 -18.90 -37.10 -14.33
C TYR A 96 -19.10 -36.51 -15.72
N TYR A 97 -20.11 -36.98 -16.44
CA TYR A 97 -20.50 -36.38 -17.72
C TYR A 97 -21.42 -35.18 -17.47
N ASP A 98 -21.08 -33.99 -17.97
CA ASP A 98 -21.86 -32.76 -17.75
C ASP A 98 -23.00 -32.56 -18.77
N GLY A 99 -23.17 -33.51 -19.68
CA GLY A 99 -24.10 -33.43 -20.82
C GLY A 99 -23.39 -33.16 -22.15
N LYS A 100 -22.18 -32.61 -22.12
CA LYS A 100 -21.37 -32.28 -23.30
C LYS A 100 -19.99 -32.93 -23.27
N MET A 101 -19.33 -32.91 -22.11
CA MET A 101 -17.98 -33.41 -21.93
C MET A 101 -17.79 -34.00 -20.52
N TRP A 102 -16.73 -34.79 -20.37
CA TRP A 102 -16.36 -35.39 -19.10
C TRP A 102 -15.63 -34.37 -18.23
N GLN A 103 -16.10 -34.19 -17.01
CA GLN A 103 -15.50 -33.32 -16.02
C GLN A 103 -14.90 -34.16 -14.90
N ARG A 104 -13.65 -33.85 -14.53
CA ARG A 104 -13.02 -34.51 -13.39
C ARG A 104 -13.74 -34.08 -12.12
N MET A 105 -14.22 -35.05 -11.34
CA MET A 105 -14.67 -34.83 -9.97
C MET A 105 -13.43 -34.61 -9.13
N LEU A 106 -13.00 -33.35 -9.01
CA LEU A 106 -11.85 -33.01 -8.20
C LEU A 106 -12.18 -33.33 -6.74
N GLN A 107 -11.37 -34.18 -6.12
CA GLN A 107 -11.19 -34.14 -4.68
C GLN A 107 -10.54 -32.78 -4.41
N GLY A 108 -11.22 -31.89 -3.67
CA GLY A 108 -10.85 -30.48 -3.55
C GLY A 108 -9.34 -30.27 -3.41
N ASP A 109 -8.71 -29.85 -4.51
CA ASP A 109 -7.33 -29.41 -4.53
C ASP A 109 -7.35 -27.88 -4.42
N PRO A 110 -6.84 -27.30 -3.31
CA PRO A 110 -6.78 -25.85 -3.14
C PRO A 110 -6.11 -25.12 -4.31
N LYS A 111 -5.21 -25.80 -5.06
CA LYS A 111 -4.55 -25.25 -6.25
C LYS A 111 -5.53 -24.83 -7.36
N LYS A 112 -6.77 -25.35 -7.38
CA LYS A 112 -7.79 -24.95 -8.36
C LYS A 112 -8.82 -23.93 -7.88
N LEU A 113 -8.82 -23.59 -6.58
CA LEU A 113 -9.64 -22.47 -6.09
C LEU A 113 -8.96 -21.11 -6.35
N HIS A 114 -7.63 -21.10 -6.48
CA HIS A 114 -6.84 -19.92 -6.89
C HIS A 114 -5.67 -20.36 -7.79
N PRO A 115 -5.90 -20.64 -9.09
CA PRO A 115 -4.81 -20.98 -9.99
C PRO A 115 -3.80 -19.82 -10.03
N GLN A 116 -2.55 -20.08 -9.64
CA GLN A 116 -1.49 -19.09 -9.75
C GLN A 116 -1.07 -18.96 -11.22
N SER A 117 -0.97 -17.73 -11.69
CA SER A 117 -0.46 -17.41 -13.01
C SER A 117 0.93 -16.79 -12.91
N ALA A 118 1.78 -17.05 -13.90
CA ALA A 118 3.07 -16.39 -13.97
C ALA A 118 2.87 -14.86 -13.92
N GLY A 119 3.56 -14.19 -13.00
CA GLY A 119 3.42 -12.76 -12.77
C GLY A 119 2.55 -12.38 -11.58
N ASP A 120 1.84 -13.32 -10.97
CA ASP A 120 1.12 -13.06 -9.71
C ASP A 120 2.11 -12.60 -8.64
N ILE A 121 1.68 -11.61 -7.84
CA ILE A 121 2.48 -11.03 -6.76
C ILE A 121 1.78 -11.30 -5.44
N LYS A 122 2.56 -11.72 -4.43
CA LYS A 122 2.06 -11.86 -3.07
C LYS A 122 3.03 -11.35 -2.02
N ASN A 123 2.49 -11.01 -0.87
CA ASN A 123 3.26 -10.74 0.33
C ASN A 123 3.29 -11.96 1.26
N SER A 124 4.41 -12.20 1.92
CA SER A 124 4.57 -13.31 2.86
C SER A 124 5.71 -13.04 3.84
N VAL A 125 5.63 -13.64 5.03
CA VAL A 125 6.74 -13.63 6.02
C VAL A 125 7.77 -14.73 5.78
N GLN A 126 7.56 -15.60 4.78
CA GLN A 126 8.54 -16.64 4.45
C GLN A 126 9.86 -16.00 3.97
N PRO A 127 11.03 -16.54 4.39
CA PRO A 127 12.33 -15.93 4.11
C PRO A 127 12.94 -16.33 2.75
N SER A 128 12.39 -17.33 2.08
CA SER A 128 12.97 -17.93 0.87
C SER A 128 11.91 -18.31 -0.16
N ASP A 129 12.37 -18.60 -1.38
CA ASP A 129 11.54 -19.14 -2.46
C ASP A 129 10.82 -20.43 -2.03
N HIS A 130 9.63 -20.66 -2.57
CA HIS A 130 8.80 -21.83 -2.24
C HIS A 130 7.70 -22.05 -3.28
N ASN A 131 7.42 -23.30 -3.66
CA ASN A 131 6.26 -23.68 -4.48
C ASN A 131 6.05 -22.80 -5.73
N GLY A 132 7.13 -22.51 -6.48
CA GLY A 132 7.12 -21.65 -7.67
C GLY A 132 7.05 -20.13 -7.41
N TRP A 133 7.08 -19.71 -6.13
CA TRP A 133 7.20 -18.30 -5.71
C TRP A 133 8.66 -17.93 -5.47
N TYR A 134 9.08 -16.82 -6.07
CA TYR A 134 10.45 -16.35 -6.04
C TYR A 134 10.52 -14.93 -5.48
N LEU A 135 11.53 -14.65 -4.64
CA LEU A 135 11.70 -13.33 -4.03
C LEU A 135 11.96 -12.22 -5.05
N LEU A 136 11.30 -11.08 -4.86
CA LEU A 136 11.58 -9.84 -5.59
C LEU A 136 12.66 -9.02 -4.86
N ASN A 137 13.90 -9.49 -4.96
CA ASN A 137 15.07 -8.89 -4.31
C ASN A 137 16.15 -8.44 -5.31
N GLY A 138 15.78 -8.22 -6.57
CA GLY A 138 16.72 -7.76 -7.60
C GLY A 138 17.67 -8.82 -8.16
N ARG A 139 17.55 -10.09 -7.75
CA ARG A 139 18.49 -11.14 -8.19
C ARG A 139 18.43 -11.40 -9.70
N SER A 140 19.54 -11.91 -10.25
CA SER A 140 19.64 -12.30 -11.66
C SER A 140 18.61 -13.37 -12.03
N VAL A 141 17.99 -13.27 -13.20
CA VAL A 141 17.11 -14.31 -13.76
C VAL A 141 17.88 -15.60 -13.98
N SER A 142 19.17 -15.51 -14.33
CA SER A 142 20.02 -16.68 -14.56
C SER A 142 20.25 -17.56 -13.33
N SER A 143 19.89 -17.10 -12.12
CA SER A 143 19.98 -17.91 -10.89
C SER A 143 18.73 -18.78 -10.66
N LEU A 144 17.67 -18.59 -11.45
CA LEU A 144 16.42 -19.34 -11.35
C LEU A 144 16.52 -20.71 -12.04
N PRO A 145 15.66 -21.69 -11.69
CA PRO A 145 15.43 -22.87 -12.53
C PRO A 145 14.93 -22.51 -13.93
N LEU A 146 15.27 -23.31 -14.95
CA LEU A 146 14.94 -23.02 -16.35
C LEU A 146 13.44 -22.73 -16.62
N PRO A 147 12.46 -23.45 -16.03
CA PRO A 147 11.05 -23.11 -16.19
C PRO A 147 10.73 -21.68 -15.69
N ALA A 148 11.26 -21.30 -14.54
CA ALA A 148 11.07 -19.97 -13.97
C ALA A 148 11.80 -18.88 -14.77
N GLN A 149 12.95 -19.19 -15.39
CA GLN A 149 13.62 -18.29 -16.33
C GLN A 149 12.74 -17.98 -17.55
N ASN A 150 12.12 -19.02 -18.13
CA ASN A 150 11.22 -18.86 -19.28
C ASN A 150 9.99 -18.02 -18.90
N SER A 151 9.40 -18.27 -17.74
CA SER A 151 8.29 -17.48 -17.22
C SER A 151 8.70 -16.01 -16.98
N ALA A 152 9.86 -15.77 -16.35
CA ALA A 152 10.36 -14.42 -16.10
C ALA A 152 10.61 -13.66 -17.42
N ALA A 153 11.25 -14.30 -18.40
CA ALA A 153 11.47 -13.74 -19.72
C ALA A 153 10.15 -13.44 -20.45
N GLY A 154 9.16 -14.33 -20.34
CA GLY A 154 7.81 -14.11 -20.87
C GLY A 154 7.09 -12.91 -20.24
N LEU A 155 7.44 -12.54 -19.00
CA LEU A 155 6.96 -11.34 -18.31
C LEU A 155 7.79 -10.08 -18.60
N GLY A 156 8.85 -10.19 -19.41
CA GLY A 156 9.76 -9.10 -19.76
C GLY A 156 10.95 -8.91 -18.83
N PHE A 157 11.15 -9.81 -17.86
CA PHE A 157 12.32 -9.81 -16.97
C PHE A 157 13.41 -10.70 -17.56
N THR A 158 14.33 -10.12 -18.33
CA THR A 158 15.37 -10.88 -19.07
C THR A 158 16.74 -10.92 -18.37
N THR A 159 17.01 -9.99 -17.46
CA THR A 159 18.31 -9.88 -16.77
C THR A 159 18.19 -10.14 -15.28
N SER A 160 17.28 -9.45 -14.61
CA SER A 160 17.03 -9.55 -13.17
C SER A 160 15.55 -9.47 -12.87
N LEU A 161 15.12 -10.11 -11.78
CA LEU A 161 13.80 -9.85 -11.22
C LEU A 161 13.72 -8.42 -10.66
N PRO A 162 12.53 -7.80 -10.59
CA PRO A 162 12.35 -6.55 -9.86
C PRO A 162 12.77 -6.65 -8.40
N ASP A 163 13.25 -5.56 -7.83
CA ASP A 163 13.51 -5.42 -6.39
C ASP A 163 12.38 -4.64 -5.70
N ALA A 164 11.71 -5.28 -4.75
CA ALA A 164 10.63 -4.69 -3.96
C ALA A 164 11.08 -4.15 -2.59
N ALA A 165 12.37 -4.25 -2.25
CA ALA A 165 12.88 -3.75 -0.97
C ALA A 165 12.59 -2.25 -0.78
N ASP A 166 12.06 -1.89 0.39
CA ASP A 166 11.67 -0.52 0.78
C ASP A 166 10.81 0.22 -0.26
N ARG A 167 9.95 -0.51 -0.98
CA ARG A 167 9.09 0.04 -2.03
C ARG A 167 7.63 -0.34 -1.82
N VAL A 168 6.76 0.60 -2.16
CA VAL A 168 5.33 0.35 -2.32
C VAL A 168 5.07 -0.06 -3.76
N LEU A 169 4.38 -1.19 -3.96
CA LEU A 169 3.94 -1.60 -5.28
C LEU A 169 2.79 -0.71 -5.75
N LYS A 170 2.87 -0.23 -6.99
CA LYS A 170 1.83 0.58 -7.62
C LYS A 170 1.43 0.00 -8.97
N THR A 171 0.22 0.32 -9.40
CA THR A 171 -0.17 0.10 -10.79
C THR A 171 0.60 1.04 -11.71
N ARG A 172 0.89 0.58 -12.93
CA ARG A 172 1.56 1.39 -13.95
C ARG A 172 0.72 2.60 -14.32
N ASN A 173 1.37 3.71 -14.64
CA ASN A 173 0.77 4.89 -15.22
C ASN A 173 1.33 5.10 -16.64
N GLY A 174 0.48 5.04 -17.67
CA GLY A 174 0.89 5.22 -19.07
C GLY A 174 1.89 4.15 -19.54
N ALA A 175 3.01 4.59 -20.11
CA ALA A 175 4.02 3.75 -20.76
C ALA A 175 5.15 3.28 -19.83
N GLU A 176 4.97 3.35 -18.50
CA GLU A 176 5.93 2.82 -17.54
C GLU A 176 6.15 1.31 -17.77
N LEU A 177 7.43 0.90 -17.78
CA LEU A 177 7.81 -0.52 -17.84
C LEU A 177 7.45 -1.19 -16.51
N LEU A 178 6.83 -2.38 -16.58
CA LEU A 178 6.55 -3.17 -15.39
C LEU A 178 7.86 -3.58 -14.71
N GLY A 179 7.89 -3.48 -13.38
CA GLY A 179 9.11 -3.69 -12.60
C GLY A 179 10.09 -2.52 -12.58
N SER A 180 9.79 -1.40 -13.26
CA SER A 180 10.60 -0.18 -13.11
C SER A 180 10.48 0.41 -11.71
N HIS A 181 11.57 1.03 -11.26
CA HIS A 181 11.66 1.70 -9.98
C HIS A 181 11.64 3.22 -10.18
N GLY A 182 11.02 3.96 -9.26
CA GLY A 182 10.94 5.42 -9.33
C GLY A 182 10.43 6.03 -8.03
N GLY A 183 10.44 7.37 -7.98
CA GLY A 183 10.09 8.15 -6.79
C GLY A 183 11.29 8.41 -5.88
N ASN A 184 11.15 9.43 -5.03
CA ASN A 184 12.10 9.80 -3.97
C ASN A 184 11.44 9.55 -2.63
N ASN A 185 12.15 8.91 -1.69
CA ASN A 185 11.66 8.73 -0.32
C ASN A 185 11.90 9.99 0.54
N THR A 186 11.47 11.16 0.05
CA THR A 186 11.75 12.47 0.67
C THR A 186 10.46 13.14 1.13
N MET A 187 10.45 13.57 2.39
CA MET A 187 9.36 14.31 3.02
C MET A 187 9.70 15.81 3.10
N THR A 188 8.80 16.69 2.66
CA THR A 188 9.02 18.15 2.68
C THR A 188 8.40 18.78 3.93
N ILE A 189 9.18 19.56 4.67
CA ILE A 189 8.71 20.37 5.80
C ILE A 189 8.33 21.76 5.29
N THR A 190 7.09 22.21 5.54
CA THR A 190 6.66 23.58 5.19
C THR A 190 6.75 24.49 6.41
N ARG A 191 6.67 25.81 6.19
CA ARG A 191 6.65 26.77 7.31
C ARG A 191 5.50 26.52 8.28
N SER A 192 4.33 26.05 7.84
CA SER A 192 3.21 25.73 8.75
C SER A 192 3.48 24.53 9.65
N ASN A 193 4.40 23.64 9.27
CA ASN A 193 4.84 22.53 10.09
C ASN A 193 5.88 22.92 11.15
N LEU A 194 6.38 24.16 11.10
CA LEU A 194 7.18 24.70 12.20
C LEU A 194 6.28 24.94 13.42
N PRO A 195 6.82 24.82 14.65
CA PRO A 195 6.07 25.12 15.87
C PRO A 195 5.48 26.53 15.84
N ASP A 196 4.25 26.72 16.32
CA ASP A 196 3.67 28.06 16.48
C ASP A 196 4.18 28.70 17.77
N ILE A 197 5.43 29.18 17.71
CA ILE A 197 6.08 29.84 18.84
C ILE A 197 6.73 31.15 18.42
N ASN A 198 6.85 32.03 19.41
CA ASN A 198 7.58 33.27 19.31
C ASN A 198 9.00 33.10 19.90
N LEU A 199 10.01 33.47 19.12
CA LEU A 199 11.40 33.54 19.60
C LEU A 199 11.62 34.92 20.21
N THR A 200 11.64 34.98 21.53
CA THR A 200 11.86 36.22 22.29
C THR A 200 13.30 36.30 22.75
N GLY A 201 14.00 37.38 22.38
CA GLY A 201 15.40 37.56 22.74
C GLY A 201 15.78 39.04 22.89
N VAL A 202 16.91 39.28 23.57
CA VAL A 202 17.51 40.61 23.62
C VAL A 202 18.17 40.89 22.28
N VAL A 203 17.74 41.97 21.63
CA VAL A 203 18.42 42.52 20.46
C VAL A 203 19.11 43.79 20.92
N SER A 204 20.43 43.82 20.78
CA SER A 204 21.23 45.00 21.04
C SER A 204 22.13 45.32 19.85
N GLY A 205 22.41 46.60 19.68
CA GLY A 205 23.26 47.10 18.61
C GLY A 205 23.78 48.50 18.93
N THR A 206 24.81 48.90 18.22
CA THR A 206 25.36 50.25 18.25
C THR A 206 25.10 50.89 16.89
N ALA A 207 24.52 52.09 16.84
CA ALA A 207 24.28 52.76 15.57
C ALA A 207 25.63 53.02 14.85
N GLU A 208 25.77 52.54 13.62
CA GLU A 208 27.06 52.54 12.89
C GLU A 208 27.58 53.93 12.50
N SER A 209 26.70 54.93 12.45
CA SER A 209 27.08 56.30 12.12
C SER A 209 26.82 57.22 13.32
N ALA A 210 27.89 57.79 13.87
CA ALA A 210 27.80 58.98 14.71
C ALA A 210 27.20 60.12 13.85
N GLY A 211 25.88 60.28 13.92
CA GLY A 211 25.17 61.29 13.15
C GLY A 211 25.43 62.68 13.73
N ALA A 212 25.96 63.58 12.91
CA ALA A 212 26.03 65.00 13.24
C ALA A 212 24.61 65.53 13.40
N HIS A 213 24.22 65.88 14.63
CA HIS A 213 22.95 66.53 14.91
C HIS A 213 23.17 67.72 15.84
N THR A 214 22.18 68.61 15.89
CA THR A 214 22.20 69.78 16.75
C THR A 214 21.00 69.75 17.70
N HIS A 215 21.14 70.42 18.85
CA HIS A 215 20.04 70.65 19.79
C HIS A 215 19.60 72.10 19.70
N GLY A 216 18.29 72.34 19.60
CA GLY A 216 17.72 73.69 19.70
C GLY A 216 17.53 74.12 21.16
N SER A 217 17.72 75.40 21.45
CA SER A 217 17.29 75.98 22.72
C SER A 217 15.77 76.11 22.71
N GLY A 218 15.06 75.46 23.63
CA GLY A 218 13.58 75.52 23.68
C GLY A 218 13.04 76.95 23.66
N GLU A 219 13.56 77.82 24.52
CA GLU A 219 13.36 79.28 24.52
C GLU A 219 14.65 79.98 25.02
N GLY A 220 14.92 81.20 24.57
CA GLY A 220 15.95 82.06 25.16
C GLY A 220 17.40 81.88 24.72
N GLY A 221 17.73 80.88 23.89
CA GLY A 221 19.07 80.68 23.32
C GLY A 221 20.11 80.12 24.32
N PHE A 222 21.21 79.59 23.81
CA PHE A 222 22.36 79.19 24.61
C PHE A 222 23.39 80.35 24.64
N LEU A 223 23.84 80.75 25.84
CA LEU A 223 24.87 81.78 26.05
C LEU A 223 26.27 81.13 26.06
N LEU A 224 27.07 81.37 25.00
CA LEU A 224 28.46 80.88 24.88
C LEU A 224 29.45 82.01 25.15
N GLY A 225 30.40 81.80 26.07
CA GLY A 225 31.57 82.68 26.21
C GLY A 225 32.68 82.31 25.20
N GLY A 226 33.37 83.31 24.64
CA GLY A 226 34.52 83.14 23.75
C GLY A 226 34.17 82.78 22.30
N THR A 227 32.96 83.15 21.83
CA THR A 227 32.49 82.91 20.46
C THR A 227 32.62 84.16 19.58
N ASP A 228 32.83 83.95 18.28
CA ASP A 228 32.80 85.00 17.25
C ASP A 228 31.36 85.34 16.82
N VAL A 229 30.40 84.46 17.13
CA VAL A 229 29.01 84.57 16.68
C VAL A 229 28.28 85.70 17.41
N GLY A 230 27.76 86.67 16.65
CA GLY A 230 27.03 87.83 17.20
C GLY A 230 27.92 88.91 17.83
N ASN A 231 29.25 88.74 17.81
CA ASN A 231 30.22 89.63 18.46
C ASN A 231 31.04 90.47 17.47
N ASN A 232 30.37 91.01 16.43
CA ASN A 232 30.95 91.90 15.41
C ASN A 232 32.36 91.51 14.89
N GLY A 233 32.65 90.20 14.83
CA GLY A 233 33.89 89.63 14.31
C GLY A 233 35.15 89.73 15.20
N SER A 234 35.08 90.19 16.46
CA SER A 234 36.29 90.41 17.27
C SER A 234 36.67 89.26 18.21
N GLY A 235 35.75 88.31 18.44
CA GLY A 235 36.01 86.97 18.96
C GLY A 235 36.54 86.79 20.38
N HIS A 236 37.28 87.75 20.93
CA HIS A 236 37.96 87.61 22.21
C HIS A 236 37.80 88.85 23.10
N TYR A 237 37.78 88.59 24.40
CA TYR A 237 37.84 89.59 25.47
C TYR A 237 39.20 90.30 25.42
N GLN A 238 39.23 91.57 25.04
CA GLN A 238 40.41 92.43 25.24
C GLN A 238 40.24 93.09 26.62
N GLY A 239 40.94 92.57 27.63
CA GLY A 239 40.82 93.04 29.01
C GLY A 239 41.29 94.49 29.15
N ASN A 240 40.34 95.42 29.25
CA ASN A 240 40.60 96.84 29.47
C ASN A 240 40.23 97.29 30.90
N ASN A 241 40.44 96.46 31.92
CA ASN A 241 40.31 96.81 33.35
C ASN A 241 39.02 97.60 33.75
N ASP A 242 37.95 97.51 32.97
CA ASP A 242 36.66 98.13 33.27
C ASP A 242 35.73 97.07 33.86
N ILE A 243 35.20 97.36 35.06
CA ILE A 243 34.37 96.44 35.86
C ILE A 243 33.01 96.14 35.21
N SER A 244 32.68 96.84 34.12
CA SER A 244 31.43 96.70 33.36
C SER A 244 31.57 96.00 31.99
N SER A 245 32.78 95.56 31.60
CA SER A 245 33.02 94.95 30.28
C SER A 245 32.55 93.49 30.23
N TRP A 246 31.37 93.24 29.64
CA TRP A 246 30.90 91.89 29.26
C TRP A 246 31.28 91.60 27.80
N GLY A 247 32.57 91.34 27.54
CA GLY A 247 33.06 90.97 26.22
C GLY A 247 32.90 89.47 25.93
N GLY A 248 32.32 89.13 24.78
CA GLY A 248 32.46 87.79 24.19
C GLY A 248 31.40 86.74 24.55
N VAL A 249 30.22 87.14 25.03
CA VAL A 249 29.08 86.22 25.19
C VAL A 249 28.15 86.34 23.98
N GLY A 250 28.11 85.31 23.13
CA GLY A 250 27.21 85.23 21.99
C GLY A 250 26.02 84.32 22.29
N LEU A 251 24.84 84.66 21.76
CA LEU A 251 23.64 83.83 21.87
C LEU A 251 23.45 83.02 20.60
N MET A 252 23.35 81.70 20.74
CA MET A 252 23.03 80.79 19.63
C MET A 252 21.72 80.05 19.89
N SER A 253 20.92 79.85 18.86
CA SER A 253 19.66 79.09 18.95
C SER A 253 19.85 77.58 18.84
N SER A 254 21.05 77.11 18.47
CA SER A 254 21.36 75.70 18.26
C SER A 254 22.83 75.40 18.57
N THR A 255 23.14 74.19 19.05
CA THR A 255 24.54 73.71 19.19
C THR A 255 25.20 73.52 17.82
N ALA A 256 26.54 73.49 17.78
CA ALA A 256 27.30 73.09 16.59
C ALA A 256 27.15 71.59 16.33
N THR A 257 27.27 71.17 15.06
CA THR A 257 27.07 69.78 14.58
C THR A 257 28.17 68.78 14.98
N SER A 258 29.12 69.13 15.85
CA SER A 258 30.36 68.36 16.03
C SER A 258 30.45 67.63 17.36
N GLY A 259 30.55 66.30 17.31
CA GLY A 259 30.88 65.40 18.41
C GLY A 259 30.53 63.95 18.08
N ALA A 260 31.53 63.10 17.83
CA ALA A 260 31.29 61.68 17.57
C ALA A 260 30.86 60.98 18.87
N HIS A 261 29.62 60.52 18.92
CA HIS A 261 29.13 59.64 19.99
C HIS A 261 28.29 58.52 19.40
N ILE A 262 28.18 57.42 20.17
CA ILE A 262 27.43 56.24 19.80
C ILE A 262 26.18 56.13 20.65
N HIS A 263 25.09 55.68 20.05
CA HIS A 263 23.90 55.24 20.78
C HIS A 263 23.95 53.72 20.89
N ALA A 264 23.92 53.22 22.13
CA ALA A 264 23.62 51.82 22.39
C ALA A 264 22.10 51.66 22.41
N LEU A 265 21.58 50.81 21.53
CA LEU A 265 20.20 50.38 21.57
C LEU A 265 20.16 48.96 22.14
N SER A 266 19.30 48.74 23.12
CA SER A 266 18.98 47.41 23.63
C SER A 266 17.47 47.33 23.81
N GLY A 267 16.88 46.24 23.34
CA GLY A 267 15.46 45.98 23.46
C GLY A 267 15.17 44.49 23.43
N ILE A 268 13.93 44.13 23.74
CA ILE A 268 13.44 42.76 23.54
C ILE A 268 12.74 42.74 22.20
N ALA A 269 13.19 41.87 21.29
CA ALA A 269 12.49 41.58 20.05
C ALA A 269 11.82 40.21 20.15
N THR A 270 10.63 40.13 19.58
CA THR A 270 9.87 38.90 19.47
C THR A 270 9.70 38.59 18.00
N VAL A 271 10.31 37.50 17.53
CA VAL A 271 10.21 37.05 16.15
C VAL A 271 9.33 35.80 16.09
N PRO A 272 8.14 35.86 15.47
CA PRO A 272 7.36 34.65 15.26
C PRO A 272 8.13 33.73 14.31
N THR A 273 8.17 32.45 14.64
CA THR A 273 8.67 31.41 13.71
C THR A 273 7.83 31.33 12.43
N GLY A 274 6.62 31.90 12.44
CA GLY A 274 5.66 31.83 11.34
C GLY A 274 5.08 30.43 11.14
N GLY A 275 5.26 29.55 12.13
CA GLY A 275 4.71 28.22 12.19
C GLY A 275 3.25 28.19 12.63
N MET A 276 2.57 27.08 12.36
CA MET A 276 1.21 26.82 12.84
C MET A 276 1.16 25.62 13.79
N GLY A 277 2.32 25.01 14.11
CA GLY A 277 2.38 23.78 14.90
C GLY A 277 1.66 22.60 14.25
N ALA A 278 1.44 22.65 12.93
CA ALA A 278 0.69 21.61 12.22
C ALA A 278 1.48 20.30 12.23
N SER A 279 0.89 19.26 12.84
CA SER A 279 1.46 17.91 12.88
C SER A 279 1.83 17.44 11.47
N MET A 280 3.02 16.88 11.34
CA MET A 280 3.41 16.18 10.12
C MET A 280 3.18 14.69 10.30
N ASP A 281 2.25 14.11 9.53
CA ASP A 281 2.09 12.66 9.49
C ASP A 281 2.81 12.09 8.26
N ASN A 282 3.92 11.38 8.50
CA ASN A 282 4.68 10.70 7.45
C ASN A 282 4.48 9.18 7.47
N ARG A 283 3.44 8.69 8.16
CA ARG A 283 3.26 7.26 8.36
C ARG A 283 2.23 6.73 7.38
N SER A 284 2.67 5.91 6.45
CA SER A 284 1.92 4.69 6.18
C SER A 284 2.27 3.73 7.30
N ALA A 285 1.37 3.40 8.23
CA ALA A 285 1.64 2.34 9.20
C ALA A 285 1.94 1.04 8.41
N TYR A 286 3.12 0.46 8.58
CA TYR A 286 3.61 -0.65 7.74
C TYR A 286 3.97 -1.88 8.58
N LEU A 287 3.78 -3.05 7.97
CA LEU A 287 4.30 -4.32 8.45
C LEU A 287 5.30 -4.82 7.41
N VAL A 288 6.52 -5.12 7.83
CA VAL A 288 7.57 -5.61 6.94
C VAL A 288 7.31 -7.06 6.59
N VAL A 289 7.18 -7.33 5.30
CA VAL A 289 6.95 -8.65 4.71
C VAL A 289 7.76 -8.76 3.43
N ASN A 290 8.09 -9.98 3.04
CA ASN A 290 8.73 -10.23 1.76
C ASN A 290 7.71 -10.21 0.62
N THR A 291 8.13 -9.75 -0.54
CA THR A 291 7.33 -9.73 -1.76
C THR A 291 7.85 -10.81 -2.71
N PHE A 292 6.92 -11.60 -3.26
CA PHE A 292 7.22 -12.71 -4.15
C PHE A 292 6.48 -12.56 -5.47
N ILE A 293 7.07 -13.10 -6.53
CA ILE A 293 6.45 -13.29 -7.84
C ILE A 293 6.31 -14.80 -8.13
N TYR A 294 5.15 -15.21 -8.65
CA TYR A 294 4.97 -16.59 -9.11
C TYR A 294 5.53 -16.75 -10.52
N LEU A 295 6.38 -17.77 -10.73
CA LEU A 295 6.97 -18.08 -12.04
C LEU A 295 6.79 -19.55 -12.43
N GLY A 296 6.02 -20.32 -11.67
CA GLY A 296 5.81 -21.76 -11.90
C GLY A 296 6.80 -22.66 -11.14
N GLU A 297 6.37 -23.91 -10.95
CA GLU A 297 7.19 -25.03 -10.45
C GLU A 297 8.00 -25.67 -11.59
#